data_AF-A0A495XWY9-F1
#
_entry.id   AF-A0A495XWY9-F1
#
_cell.length_a   1.000
_cell.length_b   1.000
_cell.length_c   1.000
_cell.angle_alpha   90.00
_cell.angle_beta   90.00
_cell.angle_gamma   90.00
#
_symmetry.space_group_name_H-M   'P 1'
#
loop_
_entity.id
_entity.type
_entity.pdbx_description
1 polymer ?
#
loop_
_entity_poly.entity_id
_entity_poly.type
_entity_poly.pdbx_seq_one_letter_code
_entity_poly.pdbx_strand_id
1 'polypeptide(L)'
;MSDTAAIEAQIKAARGRLEGTVNELAYRAQPQVIAERQMQSLKLRFDRATRTPDGELRVERVAAVAAAVVAVVALSVVLRRRR
;
A
#
# COMPACT_ATOMS: atom_id res chain seq x y z
N MET A 1 -1.06 52.76 -7.66
CA MET A 1 -1.96 51.90 -8.47
C MET A 1 -1.24 50.69 -9.06
N SER A 2 0.02 50.82 -9.53
CA SER A 2 0.79 49.68 -10.07
C SER A 2 1.15 48.59 -9.04
N ASP A 3 1.43 48.95 -7.79
CA ASP A 3 1.78 47.97 -6.75
C ASP A 3 0.59 47.07 -6.39
N THR A 4 -0.62 47.62 -6.33
CA THR A 4 -1.84 46.84 -6.11
C THR A 4 -2.05 45.80 -7.20
N ALA A 5 -1.89 46.19 -8.47
CA ALA A 5 -1.99 45.27 -9.61
C ALA A 5 -0.90 44.18 -9.58
N ALA A 6 0.32 44.52 -9.16
CA ALA A 6 1.40 43.56 -9.01
C ALA A 6 1.13 42.54 -7.89
N ILE A 7 0.53 42.97 -6.77
CA ILE A 7 0.13 42.07 -5.69
C ILE A 7 -1.05 41.17 -6.12
N GLU A 8 -2.04 41.70 -6.83
CA GLU A 8 -3.16 40.91 -7.38
C GLU A 8 -2.66 39.80 -8.33
N ALA A 9 -1.70 40.13 -9.21
CA ALA A 9 -1.09 39.16 -10.10
C ALA A 9 -0.35 38.04 -9.33
N GLN A 10 0.39 38.39 -8.28
CA GLN A 10 1.08 37.42 -7.43
C GLN A 10 0.10 36.52 -6.66
N ILE A 11 -0.98 37.09 -6.12
CA ILE A 11 -2.04 36.31 -5.44
C ILE A 11 -2.68 35.33 -6.42
N LYS A 12 -2.99 35.76 -7.65
CA LYS A 12 -3.56 34.88 -8.67
C LYS A 12 -2.60 33.74 -9.04
N ALA A 13 -1.32 34.04 -9.22
CA ALA A 13 -0.31 33.02 -9.49
C ALA A 13 -0.13 32.04 -8.31
N ALA A 14 -0.17 32.54 -7.06
CA ALA A 14 -0.09 31.70 -5.87
C ALA A 14 -1.32 30.79 -5.73
N ARG A 15 -2.53 31.32 -5.98
CA ARG A 15 -3.76 30.52 -5.99
C ARG A 15 -3.71 29.40 -7.02
N GLY A 16 -3.29 29.69 -8.24
CA GLY A 16 -3.15 28.65 -9.27
C GLY A 16 -2.19 27.53 -8.87
N ARG A 17 -1.06 27.85 -8.21
CA ARG A 17 -0.15 26.83 -7.67
C ARG A 17 -0.79 26.01 -6.55
N LEU A 18 -1.51 26.66 -5.64
CA LEU A 18 -2.20 26.00 -4.53
C LEU A 18 -3.30 25.07 -5.03
N GLU A 19 -4.12 25.50 -6.00
CA GLU A 19 -5.15 24.67 -6.62
C GLU A 19 -4.56 23.42 -7.25
N GLY A 20 -3.45 23.55 -7.99
CA GLY A 20 -2.72 22.42 -8.55
C GLY A 20 -2.24 21.43 -7.46
N THR A 21 -1.58 21.94 -6.42
CA THR A 21 -1.08 21.12 -5.31
C THR A 21 -2.20 20.45 -4.53
N VAL A 22 -3.29 21.16 -4.25
CA VAL A 22 -4.47 20.62 -3.54
C VAL A 22 -5.12 19.53 -4.38
N ASN A 23 -5.28 19.73 -5.68
CA ASN A 23 -5.84 18.72 -6.56
C ASN A 23 -4.98 17.45 -6.61
N GLU A 24 -3.65 17.60 -6.66
CA GLU A 24 -2.73 16.46 -6.60
C GLU A 24 -2.81 15.73 -5.24
N LEU A 25 -2.82 16.47 -4.12
CA LEU A 25 -2.98 15.85 -2.79
C LEU A 25 -4.32 15.14 -2.67
N ALA A 26 -5.40 15.77 -3.14
CA ALA A 26 -6.74 15.19 -3.13
C ALA A 26 -6.74 13.88 -3.90
N TYR A 27 -6.20 13.85 -5.12
CA TYR A 27 -6.05 12.62 -5.92
C TYR A 27 -5.25 11.54 -5.19
N ARG A 28 -4.07 11.88 -4.65
CA ARG A 28 -3.22 10.92 -3.93
C ARG A 28 -3.85 10.39 -2.63
N ALA A 29 -4.72 11.17 -2.01
CA ALA A 29 -5.45 10.82 -0.80
C ALA A 29 -6.79 10.10 -1.09
N GLN A 30 -7.18 9.96 -2.36
CA GLN A 30 -8.39 9.21 -2.68
C GLN A 30 -8.26 7.76 -2.19
N PRO A 31 -9.32 7.19 -1.59
CA PRO A 31 -9.30 5.83 -1.06
C PRO A 31 -8.85 4.79 -2.09
N GLN A 32 -9.26 4.94 -3.36
CA GLN A 32 -8.86 4.05 -4.45
C GLN A 32 -7.33 4.06 -4.69
N VAL A 33 -6.71 5.24 -4.74
CA VAL A 33 -5.26 5.38 -4.96
C VAL A 33 -4.48 4.84 -3.76
N ILE A 34 -5.01 5.05 -2.55
CA ILE A 34 -4.44 4.46 -1.32
C ILE A 34 -4.52 2.93 -1.38
N ALA A 35 -5.69 2.38 -1.73
CA ALA A 35 -5.91 0.94 -1.80
C ALA A 35 -5.00 0.27 -2.84
N GLU A 36 -4.87 0.85 -4.03
CA GLU A 36 -3.96 0.37 -5.07
C GLU A 36 -2.51 0.30 -4.58
N ARG A 37 -2.02 1.38 -3.93
CA ARG A 37 -0.68 1.42 -3.34
C ARG A 37 -0.50 0.37 -2.24
N GLN A 38 -1.51 0.17 -1.40
CA GLN A 38 -1.47 -0.87 -0.39
C GLN A 38 -1.44 -2.27 -1.00
N MET A 39 -2.25 -2.55 -2.04
CA MET A 39 -2.22 -3.81 -2.77
C MET A 39 -0.85 -4.07 -3.39
N GLN A 40 -0.23 -3.07 -4.03
CA GLN A 40 1.11 -3.21 -4.58
C GLN A 40 2.15 -3.50 -3.49
N SER A 41 2.08 -2.79 -2.35
CA SER A 41 2.96 -3.04 -1.19
C SER A 41 2.79 -4.45 -0.63
N LEU A 42 1.56 -4.94 -0.52
CA LEU A 42 1.26 -6.30 -0.07
C LEU A 42 1.79 -7.34 -1.05
N LYS A 43 1.60 -7.15 -2.36
CA LYS A 43 2.18 -8.03 -3.39
C LYS A 43 3.69 -8.10 -3.27
N LEU A 44 4.37 -6.96 -3.17
CA LEU A 44 5.83 -6.90 -3.00
C LEU A 44 6.31 -7.60 -1.72
N ARG A 45 5.58 -7.44 -0.61
CA ARG A 45 5.89 -8.14 0.66
C ARG A 45 5.67 -9.65 0.52
N PHE A 46 4.59 -10.06 -0.12
CA PHE A 46 4.28 -11.46 -0.37
C PHE A 46 5.32 -12.10 -1.28
N ASP A 47 5.70 -11.43 -2.36
CA ASP A 47 6.73 -11.90 -3.28
C ASP A 47 8.08 -12.01 -2.57
N ARG A 48 8.48 -11.02 -1.76
CA ARG A 48 9.71 -11.11 -0.96
C ARG A 48 9.68 -12.25 0.08
N ALA A 49 8.51 -12.54 0.63
CA ALA A 49 8.35 -13.61 1.60
C ALA A 49 8.41 -15.00 0.94
N THR A 50 7.85 -15.12 -0.26
CA THR A 50 7.60 -16.42 -0.91
C THR A 50 8.53 -16.74 -2.07
N ARG A 51 9.17 -15.74 -2.69
CA ARG A 51 10.14 -15.89 -3.78
C ARG A 51 11.55 -15.48 -3.36
N THR A 52 12.53 -16.13 -3.97
CA THR A 52 13.95 -15.78 -3.93
C THR A 52 14.23 -14.58 -4.84
N PRO A 53 15.39 -13.91 -4.71
CA PRO A 53 15.78 -12.83 -5.61
C PRO A 53 15.79 -13.22 -7.10
N ASP A 54 16.01 -14.50 -7.40
CA ASP A 54 16.05 -15.06 -8.76
C ASP A 54 14.67 -15.49 -9.29
N GLY A 55 13.60 -15.27 -8.52
CA GLY A 55 12.21 -15.55 -8.91
C GLY A 55 11.71 -16.96 -8.57
N GLU A 56 12.58 -17.86 -8.10
CA GLU A 56 12.17 -19.18 -7.64
C GLU A 56 11.40 -19.10 -6.32
N LEU A 57 10.38 -19.93 -6.15
CA LEU A 57 9.73 -20.06 -4.84
C LEU A 57 10.79 -20.47 -3.80
N ARG A 58 10.74 -19.87 -2.61
CA ARG A 58 11.55 -20.31 -1.47
C ARG A 58 10.95 -21.59 -0.92
N VAL A 59 11.05 -22.68 -1.70
CA VAL A 59 10.31 -23.92 -1.49
C VAL A 59 10.50 -24.43 -0.06
N GLU A 60 11.71 -24.34 0.48
CA GLU A 60 12.01 -24.69 1.89
C GLU A 60 11.20 -23.86 2.90
N ARG A 61 11.18 -22.53 2.76
CA ARG A 61 10.51 -21.65 3.72
C ARG A 61 8.99 -21.64 3.54
N VAL A 62 8.52 -21.68 2.31
CA VAL A 62 7.09 -21.75 1.98
C VAL A 62 6.51 -23.08 2.42
N ALA A 63 7.21 -24.20 2.18
CA ALA A 63 6.79 -25.52 2.65
C ALA A 63 6.77 -25.59 4.18
N ALA A 64 7.79 -25.05 4.87
CA ALA A 64 7.81 -25.03 6.33
C ALA A 64 6.64 -24.22 6.92
N VAL A 65 6.33 -23.05 6.36
CA VAL A 65 5.18 -22.23 6.80
C VAL A 65 3.86 -22.93 6.49
N ALA A 66 3.71 -23.51 5.29
CA ALA A 66 2.51 -24.26 4.93
C ALA A 66 2.28 -25.46 5.86
N ALA A 67 3.33 -26.24 6.15
CA ALA A 67 3.27 -27.35 7.08
C ALA A 67 2.89 -26.91 8.50
N ALA A 68 3.45 -25.80 8.99
CA ALA A 68 3.09 -25.24 10.30
C ALA A 68 1.61 -24.82 10.36
N VAL A 69 1.09 -24.17 9.32
CA VAL A 69 -0.33 -23.79 9.25
C VAL A 69 -1.24 -25.03 9.27
N VAL A 70 -0.92 -26.05 8.47
CA VAL A 70 -1.68 -27.30 8.45
C VAL A 70 -1.69 -27.97 9.83
N ALA A 71 -0.53 -28.02 10.52
CA ALA A 71 -0.43 -28.59 11.86
C ALA A 71 -1.31 -27.84 12.88
N VAL A 72 -1.30 -26.51 12.87
CA VAL A 72 -2.12 -25.67 13.77
C VAL A 72 -3.61 -25.86 13.49
N VAL A 73 -4.02 -25.90 12.22
CA VAL A 73 -5.42 -26.14 11.83
C VAL A 73 -5.87 -27.53 12.26
N ALA A 74 -5.07 -28.57 11.99
CA ALA A 74 -5.37 -29.93 12.40
C ALA A 74 -5.51 -30.04 13.92
N LEU A 75 -4.56 -29.45 14.68
CA LEU A 75 -4.61 -29.43 16.14
C LEU A 75 -5.86 -28.73 16.66
N SER A 76 -6.20 -27.56 16.12
CA SER A 76 -7.38 -26.79 16.57
C SER A 76 -8.70 -27.49 16.22
N VAL A 77 -8.79 -28.20 15.09
CA VAL A 77 -9.94 -29.07 14.77
C VAL A 77 -10.03 -30.24 15.75
N VAL A 78 -8.92 -30.91 16.06
CA VAL A 78 -8.90 -32.02 17.04
C VAL A 78 -9.31 -31.54 18.43
N LEU A 79 -8.80 -30.39 18.87
CA LEU A 79 -9.16 -29.80 20.17
C LEU A 79 -10.63 -29.37 20.21
N ARG A 80 -11.18 -28.83 19.11
CA ARG A 80 -12.61 -28.51 19.00
C ARG A 80 -13.50 -29.75 19.02
N ARG A 81 -13.05 -30.86 18.44
CA ARG A 81 -13.80 -32.14 18.47
C ARG A 81 -13.75 -32.86 19.81
N ARG A 82 -12.76 -32.55 20.66
CA ARG A 82 -12.59 -33.12 22.00
C ARG A 82 -13.26 -32.31 23.11
N ARG A 83 -13.85 -31.15 22.78
CA ARG A 83 -14.73 -30.36 23.65
C ARG A 83 -16.17 -30.64 23.28
#